data_AF-A0AAT9HVY4-F1
#
_entry.id   AF-A0AAT9HVY4-F1
#
_cell.length_a   1.000
_cell.length_b   1.000
_cell.length_c   1.000
_cell.angle_alpha   90.00
_cell.angle_beta   90.00
_cell.angle_gamma   90.00
#
_symmetry.space_group_name_H-M   'P 1'
#
loop_
_entity.id
_entity.type
_entity.pdbx_description
1 polymer ?
#
loop_
_entity_poly.entity_id
_entity_poly.type
_entity_poly.pdbx_seq_one_letter_code
_entity_poly.pdbx_strand_id
1 'polypeptide(L)'
;MYALVGAAGVPWFAEGRSGTAMPSFGYILGMLLASVVVGALARRGADRSAWRTAGTMVLGSAIIYAVGVPYLALATGMSASAAIAAGLTLFLIGDALKAALAMGLLPTAWKFADKR
;
A
#
# COMPACT_ATOMS: atom_id res chain seq x y z
N MET A 1 -0.54 -11.51 -10.34
CA MET A 1 -1.07 -11.10 -11.66
C MET A 1 -0.87 -9.60 -11.90
N TYR A 2 -1.39 -8.71 -11.05
CA TYR A 2 -1.24 -7.25 -11.21
C TYR A 2 0.22 -6.77 -11.49
N ALA A 3 1.16 -7.14 -10.61
CA ALA A 3 2.56 -6.71 -10.78
C ALA A 3 3.21 -7.28 -12.05
N LEU A 4 2.96 -8.57 -12.35
CA LEU A 4 3.59 -9.27 -13.48
C LEU A 4 3.13 -8.73 -14.83
N VAL A 5 1.83 -8.53 -15.01
CA VAL A 5 1.27 -8.08 -16.29
C VAL A 5 1.59 -6.60 -16.54
N GLY A 6 1.64 -5.78 -15.49
CA GLY A 6 2.12 -4.40 -15.63
C GLY A 6 3.62 -4.32 -15.89
N ALA A 7 4.42 -5.19 -15.28
CA ALA A 7 5.85 -5.32 -15.61
C ALA A 7 6.08 -5.80 -17.04
N ALA A 8 5.18 -6.62 -17.59
CA ALA A 8 5.20 -7.08 -18.98
C ALA A 8 4.76 -6.02 -20.00
N GLY A 9 4.33 -4.83 -19.55
CA GLY A 9 4.08 -3.67 -20.42
C GLY A 9 2.65 -3.17 -20.47
N VAL A 10 1.70 -3.82 -19.79
CA VAL A 10 0.30 -3.35 -19.76
C VAL A 10 0.20 -2.03 -18.96
N PRO A 11 -0.34 -0.94 -19.55
CA PRO A 11 -0.33 0.41 -18.97
C PRO A 11 -1.43 0.64 -17.92
N TRP A 12 -1.51 -0.22 -16.92
CA TRP A 12 -2.54 -0.17 -15.87
C TRP A 12 -2.02 0.26 -14.50
N PHE A 13 -0.72 0.58 -14.39
CA PHE A 13 -0.21 1.22 -13.20
C PHE A 13 -0.68 2.67 -13.16
N ALA A 14 -0.47 3.34 -12.02
CA ALA A 14 -0.84 4.74 -11.86
C ALA A 14 -0.32 5.60 -13.03
N GLU A 15 -1.13 6.58 -13.44
CA GLU A 15 -0.83 7.47 -14.58
C GLU A 15 -0.68 6.74 -15.94
N GLY A 16 -1.26 5.54 -16.08
CA GLY A 16 -1.18 4.77 -17.33
C GLY A 16 0.22 4.22 -17.60
N ARG A 17 1.03 4.05 -16.55
CA ARG A 17 2.42 3.56 -16.67
C ARG A 17 2.48 2.04 -16.71
N SER A 18 3.62 1.52 -17.16
CA SER A 18 3.97 0.10 -17.16
C SER A 18 5.48 -0.09 -17.02
N GLY A 19 5.91 -1.35 -16.88
CA GLY A 19 7.31 -1.73 -16.78
C GLY A 19 7.88 -1.62 -15.36
N THR A 20 9.15 -1.99 -15.24
CA THR A 20 9.86 -2.12 -13.95
C THR A 20 10.73 -0.92 -13.61
N ALA A 21 10.98 -0.01 -14.56
CA ALA A 21 11.90 1.13 -14.41
C ALA A 21 11.23 2.38 -13.83
N MET A 22 9.92 2.36 -13.56
CA MET A 22 9.22 3.51 -13.02
C MET A 22 9.55 3.75 -11.55
N PRO A 23 9.70 5.01 -11.08
CA PRO A 23 10.12 5.29 -9.71
C PRO A 23 9.22 4.72 -8.61
N SER A 24 7.92 4.55 -8.89
CA SER A 24 6.96 3.96 -7.95
C SER A 24 6.91 2.42 -7.98
N PHE A 25 7.69 1.76 -8.84
CA PHE A 25 7.71 0.29 -8.94
C PHE A 25 8.17 -0.37 -7.64
N GLY A 26 9.04 0.28 -6.86
CA GLY A 26 9.45 -0.21 -5.54
C GLY A 26 8.29 -0.43 -4.57
N TYR A 27 7.23 0.39 -4.65
CA TYR A 27 6.03 0.20 -3.84
C TYR A 27 5.25 -1.05 -4.28
N ILE A 28 5.27 -1.38 -5.57
CA ILE A 28 4.65 -2.61 -6.10
C ILE A 28 5.39 -3.85 -5.56
N LEU A 29 6.72 -3.80 -5.53
CA LEU A 29 7.53 -4.87 -4.91
C LEU A 29 7.26 -4.98 -3.40
N GLY A 30 7.22 -3.84 -2.71
CA GLY A 30 6.86 -3.78 -1.29
C GLY A 30 5.47 -4.36 -1.01
N MET A 31 4.47 -4.06 -1.85
CA MET A 31 3.12 -4.62 -1.76
C MET A 31 3.11 -6.13 -1.96
N LEU A 32 3.91 -6.66 -2.90
CA LEU A 32 4.04 -8.10 -3.10
C LEU A 32 4.54 -8.78 -1.83
N LEU A 33 5.61 -8.26 -1.22
CA LEU A 33 6.17 -8.78 0.02
C LEU A 33 5.20 -8.65 1.20
N ALA A 34 4.59 -7.48 1.36
CA ALA A 34 3.60 -7.23 2.40
C ALA A 34 2.41 -8.19 2.28
N SER A 35 1.93 -8.49 1.06
CA SER A 35 0.81 -9.42 0.85
C SER A 35 1.11 -10.84 1.36
N VAL A 36 2.36 -11.31 1.19
CA VAL A 36 2.78 -12.63 1.69
C VAL A 36 2.83 -12.62 3.21
N VAL A 37 3.44 -11.60 3.82
CA VAL A 37 3.59 -11.49 5.28
C VAL A 37 2.24 -11.31 5.95
N VAL A 38 1.45 -10.33 5.51
CA VAL A 38 0.11 -10.04 6.04
C VAL A 38 -0.82 -11.22 5.82
N GLY A 39 -0.79 -11.86 4.64
CA GLY A 39 -1.60 -13.05 4.37
C GLY A 39 -1.22 -14.24 5.26
N ALA A 40 0.06 -14.42 5.55
CA ALA A 40 0.52 -15.44 6.49
C ALA A 40 0.07 -15.16 7.94
N LEU A 41 0.12 -13.90 8.37
CA LEU A 41 -0.36 -13.48 9.69
C LEU A 41 -1.87 -13.61 9.82
N ALA A 42 -2.63 -13.24 8.79
CA ALA A 42 -4.08 -13.40 8.75
C ALA A 42 -4.48 -14.88 8.92
N ARG A 43 -3.79 -15.82 8.24
CA ARG A 43 -4.03 -17.27 8.45
C ARG A 43 -3.77 -17.74 9.88
N ARG A 44 -2.94 -17.03 10.64
CA ARG A 44 -2.65 -17.30 12.07
C ARG A 44 -3.64 -16.59 13.02
N GLY A 45 -4.68 -15.95 12.48
CA GLY A 45 -5.70 -15.26 13.26
C GLY A 45 -5.27 -13.86 13.71
N ALA A 46 -4.33 -13.22 13.01
CA ALA A 46 -3.97 -11.83 13.25
C ALA A 46 -5.07 -10.83 12.82
N ASP A 47 -6.13 -11.32 12.17
CA ASP A 47 -7.33 -10.59 11.78
C ASP A 47 -8.49 -10.73 12.78
N ARG A 48 -8.33 -11.57 13.82
CA ARG A 48 -9.42 -11.92 14.77
C ARG A 48 -9.69 -10.90 15.86
N SER A 49 -8.83 -9.90 16.03
CA SER A 49 -9.07 -8.81 16.97
C SER A 49 -8.62 -7.49 16.38
N ALA A 50 -9.36 -6.41 16.69
CA ALA A 50 -9.08 -5.08 16.16
C ALA A 50 -7.61 -4.67 16.36
N TRP A 51 -7.03 -4.97 17.52
CA TRP A 51 -5.63 -4.64 17.78
C TRP A 51 -4.63 -5.46 16.96
N ARG A 52 -4.88 -6.75 16.76
CA ARG A 52 -4.02 -7.59 15.93
C ARG A 52 -4.12 -7.17 14.46
N THR A 53 -5.33 -6.83 14.02
CA THR A 53 -5.58 -6.32 12.66
C THR A 53 -4.82 -5.01 12.46
N ALA A 54 -4.95 -4.06 13.39
CA ALA A 54 -4.23 -2.79 13.32
C ALA A 54 -2.71 -2.99 13.27
N GLY A 55 -2.15 -3.84 14.13
CA GLY A 55 -0.71 -4.17 14.10
C GLY A 55 -0.27 -4.80 12.79
N THR A 56 -1.09 -5.68 12.22
CA THR A 56 -0.83 -6.33 10.93
C THR A 56 -0.87 -5.32 9.78
N MET A 57 -1.80 -4.36 9.81
CA MET A 57 -1.87 -3.28 8.83
C MET A 57 -0.65 -2.38 8.90
N VAL A 58 -0.25 -1.96 10.12
CA VAL A 58 0.95 -1.15 10.33
C VAL A 58 2.19 -1.86 9.81
N LEU A 59 2.34 -3.17 10.08
CA LEU A 59 3.45 -3.96 9.57
C LEU A 59 3.44 -4.04 8.04
N GLY A 60 2.27 -4.25 7.43
CA GLY A 60 2.11 -4.25 5.97
C GLY A 60 2.57 -2.93 5.36
N SER A 61 2.11 -1.79 5.89
CA SER A 61 2.54 -0.46 5.47
C SER A 61 4.04 -0.26 5.65
N ALA A 62 4.60 -0.68 6.79
CA ALA A 62 6.03 -0.57 7.06
C ALA A 62 6.88 -1.34 6.03
N ILE A 63 6.47 -2.56 5.65
CA ILE A 63 7.14 -3.33 4.60
C ILE A 63 7.07 -2.61 3.25
N ILE A 64 5.90 -2.08 2.89
CA ILE A 64 5.72 -1.34 1.64
C ILE A 64 6.67 -0.15 1.58
N TYR A 65 6.73 0.66 2.65
CA TYR A 65 7.57 1.86 2.68
C TYR A 65 9.06 1.55 2.79
N ALA A 66 9.43 0.49 3.52
CA ALA A 66 10.82 0.05 3.65
C ALA A 66 11.44 -0.36 2.31
N VAL A 67 10.63 -0.82 1.35
CA VAL A 67 11.08 -1.18 -0.01
C VAL A 67 10.86 -0.03 -0.99
N GLY A 68 9.69 0.62 -0.92
CA GLY A 68 9.29 1.67 -1.84
C GLY A 68 10.15 2.93 -1.76
N VAL A 69 10.45 3.42 -0.55
CA VAL A 69 11.16 4.69 -0.36
C VAL A 69 12.62 4.62 -0.80
N PRO A 70 13.41 3.58 -0.44
CA PRO A 70 14.77 3.46 -0.95
C PRO A 70 14.83 3.29 -2.47
N TYR A 71 13.91 2.50 -3.04
CA TYR A 71 13.80 2.36 -4.49
C TYR A 71 13.50 3.71 -5.15
N LEU A 72 12.55 4.48 -4.60
CA LEU A 72 12.21 5.81 -5.09
C LEU A 72 13.43 6.72 -5.09
N ALA A 73 14.18 6.78 -3.99
CA ALA A 73 15.38 7.59 -3.86
C ALA A 73 16.42 7.26 -4.95
N LEU A 74 16.67 5.96 -5.19
CA LEU A 74 17.61 5.51 -6.21
C LEU A 74 17.11 5.79 -7.63
N ALA A 75 15.83 5.59 -7.90
CA ALA A 75 15.25 5.76 -9.23
C ALA A 75 15.13 7.24 -9.65
N THR A 76 14.98 8.16 -8.70
CA THR A 76 14.85 9.61 -8.98
C THR A 76 16.12 10.40 -8.69
N GLY A 77 17.13 9.80 -8.04
CA GLY A 77 18.33 10.50 -7.58
C GLY A 77 18.07 11.49 -6.44
N MET A 78 16.95 11.37 -5.74
CA MET A 78 16.59 12.25 -4.62
C MET A 78 17.47 11.97 -3.39
N SER A 79 17.70 13.00 -2.58
CA SER A 79 18.26 12.81 -1.25
C SER A 79 17.33 11.97 -0.37
N ALA A 80 17.88 11.30 0.65
CA ALA A 80 17.09 10.49 1.57
C ALA A 80 15.95 11.29 2.23
N SER A 81 16.20 12.54 2.62
CA SER A 81 15.19 13.42 3.21
C SER A 81 14.07 13.77 2.24
N ALA A 82 14.40 14.08 0.98
CA ALA A 82 13.41 14.37 -0.04
C ALA A 82 12.58 13.14 -0.39
N ALA A 83 13.21 11.96 -0.50
CA ALA A 83 12.52 10.70 -0.76
C ALA A 83 11.58 10.31 0.40
N ILE A 84 11.97 10.55 1.65
CA ILE A 84 11.10 10.35 2.82
C ILE A 84 9.91 11.32 2.77
N ALA A 85 10.15 12.61 2.53
CA ALA A 85 9.07 13.59 2.49
C ALA A 85 8.04 13.27 1.39
N ALA A 86 8.52 12.95 0.17
CA ALA A 86 7.66 12.66 -0.98
C ALA A 86 7.05 11.25 -0.93
N GLY A 87 7.81 10.26 -0.49
CA GLY A 87 7.48 8.85 -0.62
C GLY A 87 6.96 8.17 0.65
N LEU A 88 7.20 8.74 1.83
CA LEU A 88 6.69 8.23 3.11
C LEU A 88 5.63 9.19 3.66
N THR A 89 6.01 10.44 3.90
CA THR A 89 5.15 11.39 4.64
C THR A 89 3.86 11.70 3.88
N LEU A 90 3.96 12.02 2.58
CA LEU A 90 2.79 12.31 1.77
C LEU A 90 1.86 11.10 1.65
N PHE A 91 2.43 9.90 1.54
CA PHE A 91 1.69 8.65 1.47
C PHE A 91 0.97 8.33 2.80
N LEU A 92 1.63 8.50 3.94
CA LEU A 92 1.02 8.29 5.26
C LEU A 92 -0.17 9.22 5.51
N ILE A 93 -0.06 10.50 5.10
CA ILE A 93 -1.19 11.43 5.15
C ILE A 93 -2.33 10.92 4.27
N GLY A 94 -2.02 10.50 3.04
CA GLY A 94 -2.99 9.92 2.13
C GLY A 94 -3.64 8.64 2.66
N ASP A 95 -2.92 7.80 3.40
CA ASP A 95 -3.45 6.58 4.01
C ASP A 95 -4.35 6.90 5.20
N ALA A 96 -3.98 7.85 6.05
CA ALA A 96 -4.79 8.31 7.16
C ALA A 96 -6.13 8.89 6.68
N LEU A 97 -6.10 9.70 5.62
CA LEU A 97 -7.32 10.24 5.00
C LEU A 97 -8.20 9.12 4.43
N LYS A 98 -7.63 8.16 3.70
CA LYS A 98 -8.39 7.00 3.18
C LYS A 98 -9.00 6.18 4.30
N ALA A 99 -8.26 5.94 5.38
CA ALA A 99 -8.74 5.20 6.53
C ALA A 99 -9.91 5.93 7.23
N ALA A 100 -9.78 7.24 7.45
CA ALA A 100 -10.85 8.06 8.02
C ALA A 100 -12.13 8.00 7.18
N LEU A 101 -12.00 8.13 5.85
CA LEU A 101 -13.12 8.00 4.93
C LEU A 101 -13.74 6.60 4.98
N ALA A 102 -12.94 5.54 4.97
CA ALA A 102 -13.43 4.17 5.05
C ALA A 102 -14.20 3.90 6.36
N MET A 103 -13.69 4.40 7.49
CA MET A 103 -14.35 4.27 8.80
C MET A 103 -15.71 4.98 8.86
N GLY A 104 -15.88 6.10 8.14
CA GLY A 104 -17.16 6.82 8.08
C GLY A 104 -18.14 6.25 7.04
N LEU A 105 -17.64 5.94 5.84
CA LEU A 105 -18.47 5.57 4.69
C LEU A 105 -18.88 4.11 4.67
N LEU A 106 -18.02 3.18 5.11
CA LEU A 106 -18.38 1.76 5.05
C LEU A 106 -19.55 1.46 5.99
N PRO A 107 -19.48 1.70 7.32
CA PRO A 107 -20.59 1.32 8.21
C PRO A 107 -21.93 1.98 7.82
N THR A 108 -21.88 3.21 7.30
CA THR A 108 -23.07 3.91 6.80
C THR A 108 -23.61 3.25 5.53
N ALA A 109 -22.77 2.92 4.55
CA ALA A 109 -23.19 2.22 3.33
C ALA A 109 -23.84 0.86 3.63
N TRP A 110 -23.25 0.04 4.51
CA TRP A 110 -23.82 -1.26 4.90
C TRP A 110 -25.19 -1.09 5.58
N LYS A 111 -25.32 -0.10 6.49
CA LYS A 111 -26.61 0.20 7.14
C LYS A 111 -27.73 0.58 6.17
N PHE A 112 -27.41 1.18 5.03
CA PHE A 112 -28.41 1.50 3.99
C PHE A 112 -28.64 0.35 3.00
N ALA A 113 -27.62 -0.44 2.71
CA ALA A 113 -27.73 -1.62 1.85
C ALA A 113 -28.60 -2.71 2.49
N ASP A 114 -28.41 -2.98 3.79
CA ASP A 114 -29.17 -3.99 4.54
C ASP A 114 -30.63 -3.57 4.87
N LYS A 115 -31.00 -2.32 4.56
CA LYS A 115 -32.36 -1.78 4.73
C LYS A 115 -33.25 -1.93 3.50
N ARG A 116 -32.75 -2.54 2.42
CA ARG A 116 -33.52 -2.91 1.22
C ARG A 116 -33.78 -4.41 1.20
#